data_AF-A0A1F6FGS8-F1
#
_entry.id   AF-A0A1F6FGS8-F1
#
_cell.length_a   1.000
_cell.length_b   1.000
_cell.length_c   1.000
_cell.angle_alpha   90.00
_cell.angle_beta   90.00
_cell.angle_gamma   90.00
#
_symmetry.space_group_name_H-M   'P 1'
#
loop_
_entity.id
_entity.type
_entity.pdbx_description
1 polymer ?
#
loop_
_entity_poly.entity_id
_entity_poly.type
_entity_poly.pdbx_seq_one_letter_code
_entity_poly.pdbx_strand_id
1 'polypeptide(L)'
;MHRKRTLALLTLLLLIVVASVLLRTTTPTLSVTSTTNDSTSTPPTLSEEKPIEPIDTPVETPALPEPASSTPPAEETPAPVAQKGCYVGGCSSQICSENRDVVSTCEWRESYACYREATCERQQSGECGWTETPALNTCLMQANSNTSVTY
;
A
#
# COMPACT_ATOMS: atom_id res chain seq x y z
N MET A 1 37.86 -17.51 -44.35
CA MET A 1 36.87 -18.28 -43.53
C MET A 1 36.26 -17.49 -42.36
N HIS A 2 36.88 -16.42 -41.84
CA HIS A 2 36.32 -15.62 -40.74
C HIS A 2 35.05 -14.83 -41.06
N ARG A 3 34.94 -14.16 -42.22
CA ARG A 3 33.75 -13.37 -42.59
C ARG A 3 32.44 -14.16 -42.66
N LYS A 4 32.52 -15.44 -43.05
CA LYS A 4 31.35 -16.33 -43.10
C LYS A 4 30.92 -16.76 -41.69
N ARG A 5 31.88 -16.91 -40.77
CA ARG A 5 31.61 -17.26 -39.36
C ARG A 5 31.03 -16.08 -38.58
N THR A 6 31.51 -14.86 -38.79
CA THR A 6 30.93 -13.66 -38.17
C THR A 6 29.52 -13.35 -38.67
N LEU A 7 29.25 -13.54 -39.97
CA LEU A 7 27.90 -13.36 -40.50
C LEU A 7 26.91 -14.39 -39.93
N ALA A 8 27.33 -15.66 -39.81
CA ALA A 8 26.51 -16.71 -39.20
C ALA A 8 26.20 -16.46 -37.71
N LEU A 9 27.18 -15.94 -36.95
CA LEU A 9 26.98 -15.59 -35.55
C LEU A 9 26.06 -14.37 -35.37
N LEU A 10 26.18 -13.36 -36.24
CA LEU A 10 25.29 -12.20 -36.24
C LEU A 10 23.85 -12.59 -36.59
N THR A 11 23.65 -13.44 -37.60
CA THR A 11 22.32 -13.94 -37.95
C THR A 11 21.71 -14.79 -36.84
N LEU A 12 22.51 -15.63 -36.16
CA LEU A 12 22.05 -16.44 -35.04
C LEU A 12 21.66 -15.56 -33.83
N LEU A 13 22.48 -14.57 -33.49
CA LEU A 13 22.17 -13.60 -32.43
C LEU A 13 20.90 -12.81 -32.75
N LEU A 14 20.73 -12.36 -34.00
CA LEU A 14 19.52 -11.66 -34.42
C LEU A 14 18.27 -12.54 -34.27
N LEU A 15 18.34 -13.80 -34.69
CA LEU A 15 17.25 -14.76 -34.52
C LEU A 15 16.91 -15.02 -33.05
N ILE A 16 17.92 -15.12 -32.17
CA ILE A 16 17.71 -15.30 -30.72
C ILE A 16 17.02 -14.08 -30.12
N VAL A 17 17.44 -12.86 -30.50
CA VAL A 17 16.83 -11.61 -30.00
C VAL A 17 15.38 -11.51 -30.49
N VAL A 18 15.11 -11.78 -31.77
CA VAL A 18 13.75 -11.74 -32.34
C VAL A 18 12.84 -12.77 -31.67
N ALA A 19 13.31 -14.01 -31.48
CA ALA A 19 12.56 -15.03 -30.75
C ALA A 19 12.26 -14.59 -29.31
N SER A 20 13.24 -14.03 -28.60
CA SER A 20 13.07 -13.57 -27.22
C SER A 20 12.04 -12.43 -27.10
N VAL A 21 11.97 -11.55 -28.08
CA VAL A 21 10.94 -10.48 -28.14
C VAL A 21 9.56 -11.09 -28.41
N LEU A 22 9.45 -12.02 -29.36
CA LEU A 22 8.18 -12.68 -29.68
C LEU A 22 7.62 -13.47 -28.49
N LEU A 23 8.48 -14.18 -27.73
CA LEU A 23 8.06 -14.90 -26.52
C LEU A 23 7.56 -13.97 -25.40
N ARG A 24 8.01 -12.70 -25.34
CA ARG A 24 7.54 -11.72 -24.35
C ARG A 24 6.19 -11.10 -24.70
N THR A 25 5.80 -11.11 -25.99
CA THR A 25 4.54 -10.50 -26.45
C THR A 25 3.31 -11.42 -26.29
N THR A 26 3.51 -12.70 -26.00
CA THR A 26 2.42 -13.63 -25.69
C THR A 26 2.10 -13.56 -24.20
N THR A 27 1.51 -12.46 -23.74
CA THR A 27 0.83 -12.48 -22.45
C THR A 27 -0.45 -13.31 -22.61
N PRO A 28 -0.63 -14.41 -21.86
CA PRO A 28 -1.91 -15.10 -21.85
C PRO A 28 -2.94 -14.18 -21.20
N THR A 29 -3.93 -13.74 -21.98
CA THR A 29 -5.12 -13.08 -21.44
C THR A 29 -5.89 -14.12 -20.62
N LEU A 30 -5.60 -14.20 -19.32
CA LEU A 30 -6.41 -14.96 -18.40
C LEU A 30 -7.73 -14.21 -18.23
N SER A 31 -8.75 -14.66 -18.95
CA SER A 31 -10.12 -14.24 -18.76
C SER A 31 -10.55 -14.62 -17.34
N VAL A 32 -10.50 -13.65 -16.42
CA VAL A 32 -11.06 -13.79 -15.08
C VAL A 32 -12.58 -13.89 -15.25
N THR A 33 -13.11 -15.11 -15.27
CA THR A 33 -14.54 -15.32 -15.01
C THR A 33 -14.80 -14.94 -13.56
N SER A 34 -15.34 -13.75 -13.36
CA SER A 34 -15.87 -13.29 -12.08
C SER A 34 -17.04 -14.19 -11.69
N THR A 35 -16.78 -15.22 -10.90
CA THR A 35 -17.83 -15.94 -10.18
C THR A 35 -18.42 -14.96 -9.18
N THR A 36 -19.64 -14.50 -9.44
CA THR A 36 -20.41 -13.73 -8.46
C THR A 36 -20.85 -14.69 -7.37
N ASN A 37 -20.13 -14.67 -6.26
CA ASN A 37 -20.49 -15.37 -5.05
C ASN A 37 -21.68 -14.63 -4.44
N ASP A 38 -22.90 -15.04 -4.79
CA ASP A 38 -24.12 -14.59 -4.12
C ASP A 38 -24.11 -15.12 -2.69
N SER A 39 -23.49 -14.35 -1.80
CA SER A 39 -23.67 -14.52 -0.36
C SER A 39 -24.95 -13.79 0.00
N THR A 40 -26.08 -14.49 -0.17
CA THR A 40 -27.31 -14.20 0.56
C THR A 40 -26.98 -14.25 2.05
N SER A 41 -26.59 -13.10 2.60
CA SER A 41 -26.42 -12.89 4.03
C SER A 41 -27.80 -12.64 4.59
N THR A 42 -28.41 -13.69 5.12
CA THR A 42 -29.59 -13.55 5.98
C THR A 42 -29.20 -12.62 7.14
N PRO A 43 -29.88 -11.47 7.33
CA PRO A 43 -29.59 -10.63 8.48
C PRO A 43 -29.84 -11.45 9.76
N PRO A 44 -28.97 -11.38 10.77
CA PRO A 44 -29.25 -12.01 12.04
C PRO A 44 -30.54 -11.42 12.59
N THR A 45 -31.53 -12.28 12.81
CA THR A 45 -32.75 -11.95 13.56
C THR A 45 -32.32 -11.33 14.88
N LEU A 46 -32.61 -10.03 15.01
CA LEU A 46 -32.41 -9.25 16.22
C LEU A 46 -33.30 -9.84 17.31
N SER A 47 -32.69 -10.61 18.20
CA SER A 47 -33.33 -11.07 19.42
C SER A 47 -33.77 -9.85 20.22
N GLU A 48 -35.08 -9.80 20.48
CA GLU A 48 -35.83 -8.85 21.29
C GLU A 48 -35.00 -8.16 22.39
N GLU A 49 -34.76 -6.86 22.21
CA GLU A 49 -34.02 -6.03 23.16
C GLU A 49 -34.86 -5.87 24.44
N LYS A 50 -34.36 -6.41 25.55
CA LYS A 50 -34.95 -6.25 26.87
C LYS A 50 -35.00 -4.74 27.20
N PRO A 51 -36.15 -4.17 27.60
CA PRO A 51 -36.24 -2.78 28.01
C PRO A 51 -35.25 -2.49 29.15
N ILE A 52 -34.28 -1.63 28.88
CA ILE A 52 -33.35 -1.10 29.87
C ILE A 52 -34.10 0.03 30.57
N GLU A 53 -34.40 -0.13 31.86
CA GLU A 53 -34.96 0.96 32.68
C GLU A 53 -33.97 2.14 32.75
N PRO A 54 -34.46 3.39 32.79
CA PRO A 54 -33.60 4.56 32.86
C PRO A 54 -32.78 4.55 34.15
N ILE A 55 -31.47 4.41 34.01
CA ILE A 55 -30.51 4.53 35.11
C ILE A 55 -30.30 6.02 35.36
N ASP A 56 -31.21 6.64 36.14
CA ASP A 56 -31.04 7.99 36.71
C ASP A 56 -30.04 7.95 37.87
N THR A 57 -28.79 7.57 37.58
CA THR A 57 -27.69 7.76 38.52
C THR A 57 -26.91 9.00 38.09
N PRO A 58 -26.71 10.01 38.96
CA PRO A 58 -25.77 11.08 38.70
C PRO A 58 -24.39 10.45 38.53
N VAL A 59 -23.94 10.32 37.28
CA VAL A 59 -22.56 9.97 36.98
C VAL A 59 -21.74 11.18 37.35
N GLU A 60 -21.28 11.21 38.60
CA GLU A 60 -20.22 12.09 39.03
C GLU A 60 -19.02 11.74 38.15
N THR A 61 -18.78 12.57 37.14
CA THR A 61 -17.70 12.41 36.18
C THR A 61 -16.41 12.40 36.97
N PRO A 62 -15.70 11.25 37.10
CA PRO A 62 -14.38 11.27 37.70
C PRO A 62 -13.56 12.18 36.79
N ALA A 63 -13.09 13.30 37.32
CA ALA A 63 -12.15 14.15 36.63
C ALA A 63 -10.97 13.26 36.24
N LEU A 64 -10.91 12.90 34.96
CA LEU A 64 -9.79 12.20 34.39
C LEU A 64 -8.57 13.08 34.71
N PRO A 65 -7.53 12.57 35.39
CA PRO A 65 -6.35 13.38 35.64
C PRO A 65 -5.90 13.93 34.30
N GLU A 66 -5.81 15.25 34.19
CA GLU A 66 -5.29 15.92 33.00
C GLU A 66 -3.99 15.20 32.66
N PRO A 67 -3.84 14.62 31.45
CA PRO A 67 -2.61 13.93 31.10
C PRO A 67 -1.52 14.98 31.24
N ALA A 68 -0.66 14.80 32.24
CA ALA A 68 0.44 15.69 32.50
C ALA A 68 1.16 15.92 31.17
N SER A 69 1.11 17.17 30.74
CA SER A 69 1.73 17.73 29.54
C SER A 69 3.25 17.58 29.64
N SER A 70 3.71 16.34 29.49
CA SER A 70 5.08 15.96 29.26
C SER A 70 5.11 15.33 27.90
N THR A 71 4.77 16.12 26.87
CA THR A 71 5.12 15.79 25.48
C THR A 71 6.64 15.65 25.44
N PRO A 72 7.20 14.44 25.26
CA PRO A 72 8.60 14.35 24.87
C PRO A 72 8.74 15.15 23.57
N PRO A 73 9.81 15.92 23.35
CA PRO A 73 10.09 16.46 22.03
C PRO A 73 9.97 15.27 21.07
N ALA A 74 9.04 15.36 20.11
CA ALA A 74 8.92 14.38 19.06
C ALA A 74 10.33 14.22 18.49
N GLU A 75 10.96 13.08 18.77
CA GLU A 75 12.20 12.70 18.13
C GLU A 75 11.90 12.78 16.64
N GLU A 76 12.55 13.74 15.98
CA GLU A 76 12.24 14.25 14.66
C GLU A 76 12.56 13.14 13.64
N THR A 77 11.71 12.11 13.61
CA THR A 77 11.70 11.12 12.55
C THR A 77 11.50 11.93 11.27
N PRO A 78 12.40 11.85 10.28
CA PRO A 78 12.26 12.60 9.05
C PRO A 78 10.88 12.30 8.48
N ALA A 79 10.02 13.32 8.41
CA ALA A 79 8.74 13.18 7.75
C ALA A 79 9.00 12.82 6.28
N PRO A 80 8.18 11.95 5.67
CA PRO A 80 8.33 11.60 4.27
C PRO A 80 8.30 12.87 3.41
N VAL A 81 9.28 12.99 2.51
CA VAL A 81 9.52 14.22 1.76
C VAL A 81 8.50 14.32 0.62
N ALA A 82 7.64 15.33 0.72
CA ALA A 82 6.70 15.72 -0.32
C ALA A 82 7.34 16.72 -1.29
N GLN A 83 7.32 16.41 -2.59
CA GLN A 83 7.82 17.30 -3.67
C GLN A 83 6.67 18.09 -4.32
N LYS A 84 6.99 19.17 -5.06
CA LYS A 84 6.04 20.16 -5.60
C LYS A 84 4.79 19.53 -6.25
N GLY A 85 3.63 19.72 -5.61
CA GLY A 85 2.32 19.30 -6.09
C GLY A 85 1.92 17.87 -5.73
N CYS A 86 2.78 17.12 -5.02
CA CYS A 86 2.47 15.81 -4.45
C CYS A 86 2.49 15.89 -2.93
N TYR A 87 1.57 15.20 -2.29
CA TYR A 87 1.31 15.26 -0.86
C TYR A 87 1.21 13.87 -0.28
N VAL A 88 1.83 13.71 0.87
CA VAL A 88 1.68 12.51 1.69
C VAL A 88 0.41 12.66 2.52
N GLY A 89 -0.46 11.66 2.48
CA GLY A 89 -1.74 11.62 3.17
C GLY A 89 -2.13 10.21 3.61
N GLY A 90 -3.40 10.04 3.99
CA GLY A 90 -3.88 8.83 4.65
C GLY A 90 -3.49 8.77 6.13
N CYS A 91 -4.25 8.00 6.92
CA CYS A 91 -4.11 7.97 8.37
C CYS A 91 -2.75 7.43 8.86
N SER A 92 -2.06 6.64 8.03
CA SER A 92 -0.73 6.08 8.32
C SER A 92 0.33 6.56 7.35
N SER A 93 0.12 7.72 6.69
CA SER A 93 1.05 8.28 5.68
C SER A 93 1.28 7.33 4.50
N GLN A 94 0.31 6.49 4.17
CA GLN A 94 0.44 5.46 3.13
C GLN A 94 0.06 5.97 1.72
N ILE A 95 -0.51 7.16 1.60
CA ILE A 95 -0.98 7.72 0.33
C ILE A 95 -0.02 8.79 -0.15
N CYS A 96 0.37 8.73 -1.42
CA CYS A 96 0.99 9.84 -2.14
C CYS A 96 0.03 10.30 -3.24
N SER A 97 -0.42 11.56 -3.19
CA SER A 97 -1.44 12.07 -4.10
C SER A 97 -1.24 13.55 -4.42
N GLU A 98 -1.80 14.01 -5.55
CA GLU A 98 -1.89 15.44 -5.86
C GLU A 98 -2.95 16.16 -4.99
N ASN A 99 -3.89 15.41 -4.41
CA ASN A 99 -4.91 15.96 -3.52
C ASN A 99 -4.45 15.87 -2.05
N ARG A 100 -4.55 16.98 -1.32
CA ARG A 100 -4.21 17.08 0.11
C ARG A 100 -5.25 16.44 1.03
N ASP A 101 -6.50 16.31 0.56
CA ASP A 101 -7.64 15.90 1.39
C ASP A 101 -7.94 14.40 1.28
N VAL A 102 -7.00 13.61 0.73
CA VAL A 102 -7.19 12.17 0.63
C VAL A 102 -7.07 11.53 2.00
N VAL A 103 -8.20 10.98 2.45
CA VAL A 103 -8.32 10.23 3.70
C VAL A 103 -8.43 8.73 3.41
N SER A 104 -7.89 7.92 4.32
CA SER A 104 -8.04 6.48 4.35
C SER A 104 -8.75 6.05 5.63
N THR A 105 -9.13 4.78 5.73
CA THR A 105 -9.38 4.16 7.03
C THR A 105 -8.10 4.23 7.90
N CYS A 106 -8.28 4.30 9.22
CA CYS A 106 -7.18 4.30 10.19
C CYS A 106 -6.72 2.88 10.57
N GLU A 107 -6.59 2.01 9.57
CA GLU A 107 -6.01 0.69 9.75
C GLU A 107 -4.48 0.78 9.76
N TRP A 108 -3.85 0.01 10.64
CA TRP A 108 -2.40 -0.15 10.65
C TRP A 108 -2.01 -1.45 9.95
N ARG A 109 -1.02 -1.35 9.06
CA ARG A 109 -0.32 -2.49 8.47
C ARG A 109 1.18 -2.22 8.58
N GLU A 110 1.96 -3.25 8.88
CA GLU A 110 3.42 -3.12 9.00
C GLU A 110 4.08 -2.51 7.76
N SER A 111 3.52 -2.79 6.57
CA SER A 111 4.03 -2.23 5.32
C SER A 111 3.89 -0.71 5.21
N TYR A 112 3.00 -0.08 6.00
CA TYR A 112 2.86 1.37 6.01
C TYR A 112 4.05 2.07 6.64
N ALA A 113 4.78 1.42 7.55
CA ALA A 113 6.00 1.97 8.12
C ALA A 113 7.06 2.27 7.05
N CYS A 114 7.10 1.48 5.98
CA CYS A 114 8.05 1.63 4.88
C CYS A 114 7.90 2.96 4.11
N TYR A 115 6.71 3.58 4.12
CA TYR A 115 6.47 4.84 3.42
C TYR A 115 6.98 6.07 4.18
N ARG A 116 7.35 5.95 5.46
CA ARG A 116 7.87 7.06 6.26
C ARG A 116 9.16 7.66 5.69
N GLU A 117 10.00 6.81 5.09
CA GLU A 117 11.27 7.22 4.47
C GLU A 117 11.17 7.34 2.95
N ALA A 118 10.01 7.02 2.37
CA ALA A 118 9.80 7.06 0.93
C ALA A 118 9.64 8.51 0.44
N THR A 119 10.00 8.73 -0.82
CA THR A 119 9.80 10.01 -1.50
C THR A 119 8.45 10.00 -2.22
N CYS A 120 7.61 11.01 -1.94
CA CYS A 120 6.34 11.23 -2.63
C CYS A 120 6.52 12.34 -3.66
N GLU A 121 6.51 11.97 -4.94
CA GLU A 121 6.76 12.89 -6.04
C GLU A 121 6.04 12.49 -7.32
N ARG A 122 6.12 13.37 -8.32
CA ARG A 122 5.49 13.15 -9.61
C ARG A 122 6.31 12.16 -10.43
N GLN A 123 5.67 11.06 -10.81
CA GLN A 123 6.29 9.96 -11.55
C GLN A 123 6.42 10.29 -13.04
N GLN A 124 7.10 9.44 -13.81
CA GLN A 124 7.24 9.60 -15.26
C GLN A 124 5.89 9.58 -16.01
N SER A 125 4.87 8.97 -15.41
CA SER A 125 3.49 9.00 -15.91
C SER A 125 2.83 10.39 -15.80
N GLY A 126 3.39 11.29 -15.00
CA GLY A 126 2.78 12.58 -14.68
C GLY A 126 1.83 12.55 -13.48
N GLU A 127 1.72 11.41 -12.78
CA GLU A 127 0.89 11.26 -11.57
C GLU A 127 1.76 11.28 -10.31
N CYS A 128 1.20 11.69 -9.17
CA CYS A 128 1.89 11.57 -7.89
C CYS A 128 1.94 10.10 -7.45
N GLY A 129 3.11 9.65 -7.00
CA GLY A 129 3.32 8.30 -6.51
C GLY A 129 4.57 8.18 -5.66
N TRP A 130 4.70 7.05 -4.98
CA TRP A 130 5.89 6.72 -4.22
C TRP A 130 7.02 6.32 -5.17
N THR A 131 8.20 6.91 -4.97
CA THR A 131 9.38 6.55 -5.76
C THR A 131 9.89 5.18 -5.34
N GLU A 132 9.89 4.25 -6.28
CA GLU A 132 10.39 2.89 -6.07
C GLU A 132 11.91 2.91 -5.89
N THR A 133 12.34 2.70 -4.65
CA THR A 133 13.74 2.49 -4.31
C THR A 133 13.97 1.04 -3.89
N PRO A 134 15.20 0.49 -4.04
CA PRO A 134 15.52 -0.82 -3.51
C PRO A 134 15.22 -0.95 -2.00
N ALA A 135 15.41 0.13 -1.23
CA ALA A 135 15.12 0.18 0.19
C ALA A 135 13.61 0.03 0.46
N LEU A 136 12.77 0.82 -0.22
CA LEU A 136 11.31 0.74 -0.10
C LEU A 136 10.80 -0.66 -0.46
N ASN A 137 11.24 -1.19 -1.60
CA ASN A 137 10.80 -2.51 -2.09
C ASN A 137 11.20 -3.63 -1.13
N THR A 138 12.41 -3.56 -0.57
CA THR A 138 12.88 -4.54 0.43
C THR A 138 12.04 -4.48 1.70
N CYS A 139 11.79 -3.27 2.22
CA CYS A 139 10.96 -3.09 3.41
C CYS A 139 9.54 -3.64 3.19
N LEU A 140 8.89 -3.28 2.08
CA LEU A 140 7.53 -3.75 1.76
C LEU A 140 7.46 -5.27 1.67
N MET A 141 8.44 -5.90 1.01
CA MET A 141 8.52 -7.35 0.91
C MET A 141 8.67 -8.02 2.29
N GLN A 142 9.53 -7.48 3.16
CA GLN A 142 9.73 -8.00 4.51
C GLN A 142 8.48 -7.83 5.38
N ALA A 143 7.88 -6.64 5.39
CA ALA A 143 6.68 -6.34 6.16
C ALA A 143 5.49 -7.22 5.74
N ASN A 144 5.32 -7.45 4.44
CA ASN A 144 4.29 -8.33 3.90
C ASN A 144 4.57 -9.81 4.21
N SER A 145 5.84 -10.21 4.32
CA SER A 145 6.22 -11.58 4.68
C SER A 145 5.99 -11.85 6.18
N ASN A 146 6.33 -10.89 7.05
CA ASN A 146 6.17 -11.01 8.50
C ASN A 146 4.71 -11.10 8.94
N THR A 147 3.78 -10.54 8.15
CA THR A 147 2.34 -10.63 8.42
C THR A 147 1.82 -12.08 8.30
N SER A 148 2.56 -12.99 7.67
CA SER A 148 2.13 -14.40 7.49
C SER A 148 2.60 -15.36 8.58
N VAL A 149 3.44 -14.91 9.53
CA VAL A 149 4.10 -15.78 10.52
C VAL A 149 3.45 -15.69 11.91
N THR A 150 2.40 -14.89 12.09
CA THR A 150 1.77 -14.67 13.40
C THR A 150 0.35 -15.24 13.44
N TYR A 151 0.23 -16.53 13.78
CA TYR A 151 -1.00 -17.16 14.32
C TYR A 151 -0.61 -18.22 15.35
#